data_AF-A0A392RRS5-F1
#
_entry.id   AF-A0A392RRS5-F1
#
_cell.length_a   1.000
_cell.length_b   1.000
_cell.length_c   1.000
_cell.angle_alpha   90.00
_cell.angle_beta   90.00
_cell.angle_gamma   90.00
#
_symmetry.space_group_name_H-M   'P 1'
#
loop_
_entity.id
_entity.type
_entity.pdbx_description
1 polymer ?
#
loop_
_entity_poly.entity_id
_entity_poly.type
_entity_poly.pdbx_seq_one_letter_code
_entity_poly.pdbx_strand_id
1 'polypeptide(L)' 'MFTSFSRAALLKMFNPYGKIVSEDFLWHTRGPKRGEPRGFAFVQYSTKE' A
#
# COMPACT_ATOMS: atom_id res chain seq x y z
N MET A 1 8.22 -16.62 -9.71
CA MET A 1 8.25 -15.35 -10.45
C MET A 1 7.07 -14.50 -9.95
N PHE A 2 7.27 -13.67 -8.92
CA PHE A 2 6.22 -12.80 -8.36
C PHE A 2 6.75 -11.36 -8.40
N THR A 3 6.75 -10.73 -9.59
CA THR A 3 7.38 -9.42 -9.81
C THR A 3 6.40 -8.29 -10.14
N SER A 4 5.09 -8.46 -9.89
CA SER A 4 4.12 -7.37 -10.03
C SER A 4 3.48 -7.06 -8.67
N PHE A 5 4.00 -6.01 -8.03
CA PHE A 5 3.45 -5.45 -6.79
C PHE A 5 2.11 -4.78 -7.12
N SER A 6 1.02 -5.54 -7.01
CA SER A 6 -0.33 -5.08 -7.30
C SER A 6 -1.12 -4.87 -6.00
N ARG A 7 -2.10 -3.95 -6.04
CA ARG A 7 -3.03 -3.72 -4.93
C ARG A 7 -3.68 -5.01 -4.41
N ALA A 8 -4.03 -5.92 -5.33
CA ALA A 8 -4.62 -7.21 -4.98
C ALA A 8 -3.66 -8.12 -4.19
N ALA A 9 -2.36 -8.09 -4.51
CA ALA A 9 -1.36 -8.84 -3.76
C ALA A 9 -1.20 -8.30 -2.34
N LEU A 10 -1.19 -6.97 -2.18
CA LEU A 10 -1.16 -6.30 -0.88
C LEU A 10 -2.37 -6.68 -0.02
N LEU A 11 -3.58 -6.54 -0.56
CA LEU A 11 -4.81 -6.93 0.15
C LEU A 11 -4.76 -8.39 0.59
N LYS A 12 -4.30 -9.31 -0.28
CA LYS A 12 -4.20 -10.72 0.07
C LYS A 12 -3.19 -10.99 1.20
N MET A 13 -2.06 -10.29 1.20
CA MET A 13 -1.04 -10.41 2.25
C MET A 13 -1.52 -9.87 3.59
N PHE A 14 -2.32 -8.80 3.58
CA PHE A 14 -2.76 -8.11 4.79
C PHE A 14 -4.13 -8.54 5.33
N ASN A 15 -4.90 -9.30 4.55
CA ASN A 15 -6.18 -9.87 4.96
C ASN A 15 -6.18 -10.62 6.32
N PRO A 16 -5.15 -11.40 6.71
CA PRO A 16 -5.16 -12.08 8.00
C PRO A 16 -4.99 -11.14 9.21
N TYR A 17 -4.56 -9.89 9.02
CA TYR A 17 -4.33 -8.94 10.12
C TYR A 17 -5.56 -8.07 10.42
N GLY A 18 -6.64 -8.21 9.65
CA GLY A 18 -7.90 -7.50 9.87
C GLY A 18 -8.45 -6.85 8.61
N LYS A 19 -9.61 -6.19 8.77
CA LYS A 19 -10.28 -5.49 7.67
C LYS A 19 -9.65 -4.12 7.43
N ILE A 20 -9.03 -3.95 6.26
CA ILE A 20 -8.49 -2.67 5.80
C ILE A 20 -9.63 -1.73 5.40
N VAL A 21 -9.60 -0.49 5.91
CA VAL A 21 -10.58 0.57 5.60
C VAL A 21 -9.98 1.68 4.73
N SER A 22 -8.66 1.86 4.77
CA SER A 22 -7.96 2.85 3.93
C SER A 22 -6.55 2.38 3.62
N GLU A 23 -6.06 2.77 2.44
CA GLU A 23 -4.69 2.56 2.00
C GLU A 23 -4.16 3.84 1.34
N ASP A 24 -3.02 4.32 1.82
CA ASP A 24 -2.37 5.53 1.32
C ASP A 24 -1.02 5.17 0.72
N PHE A 25 -0.95 5.11 -0.60
CA PHE A 25 0.30 4.98 -1.33
C PHE A 25 0.95 6.35 -1.47
N LEU A 26 2.18 6.49 -0.99
CA LEU A 26 2.88 7.75 -1.16
C LEU A 26 3.64 7.77 -2.48
N TRP A 27 3.35 8.79 -3.27
CA TRP A 27 4.01 9.06 -4.53
C TRP A 27 4.91 10.29 -4.38
N HIS A 28 5.97 10.35 -5.17
CA HIS A 28 6.73 11.58 -5.31
C HIS A 28 5.86 12.64 -6.01
N THR A 29 5.53 13.71 -5.31
CA THR A 29 4.69 14.80 -5.84
C THR A 29 5.49 15.86 -6.59
N ARG A 30 6.82 15.90 -6.39
CA ARG A 30 7.75 16.89 -6.97
C ARG A 30 9.12 16.24 -7.25
N GLY A 31 9.95 16.93 -8.02
CA GLY A 31 11.31 16.51 -8.35
C GLY A 31 11.41 15.50 -9.51
N PRO A 32 12.62 15.02 -9.83
CA PRO A 32 12.87 14.15 -10.99
C PRO A 32 12.19 12.80 -10.92
N LYS A 33 11.83 12.33 -9.72
CA LYS A 33 11.11 11.07 -9.48
C LYS A 33 9.59 11.27 -9.41
N ARG A 34 9.05 12.43 -9.81
CA ARG A 34 7.60 12.72 -9.70
C ARG A 34 6.80 11.64 -10.42
N GLY A 35 5.79 11.10 -9.74
CA GLY A 35 4.99 10.01 -10.27
C GLY A 35 5.58 8.62 -9.99
N GLU A 36 6.74 8.51 -9.37
CA GLU A 36 7.26 7.23 -8.88
C GLU A 36 6.75 6.95 -7.45
N PRO A 37 6.50 5.68 -7.09
CA PRO A 37 6.14 5.28 -5.74
C PRO A 37 7.33 5.47 -4.79
N ARG A 38 7.07 5.94 -3.56
CA ARG A 38 8.13 6.16 -2.55
C ARG A 38 8.66 4.88 -1.89
N GLY A 39 8.10 3.72 -2.24
CA GLY A 39 8.50 2.43 -1.67
C GLY A 39 7.84 2.08 -0.34
N PHE A 40 6.84 2.86 0.11
CA PHE A 40 6.03 2.55 1.29
C PHE A 40 4.59 3.05 1.14
N ALA A 41 3.70 2.50 1.94
CA ALA A 41 2.29 2.87 2.03
C ALA A 41 1.81 2.76 3.48
N PHE A 42 0.78 3.53 3.84
CA PHE A 42 0.07 3.36 5.10
C PHE A 42 -1.21 2.56 4.87
N VAL A 43 -1.53 1.68 5.83
CA VAL A 43 -2.74 0.86 5.80
C VAL A 43 -3.47 1.08 7.12
N GLN A 44 -4.75 1.42 7.06
CA GLN A 44 -5.60 1.59 8.24
C GLN A 44 -6.56 0.42 8.36
N TYR A 45 -6.60 -0.20 9.54
CA TYR A 45 -7.55 -1.25 9.88
C TYR A 45 -8.80 -0.67 10.56
N SER A 46 -9.91 -1.40 10.48
CA SER A 46 -11.17 -1.01 11.15
C SER A 46 -11.09 -1.11 12.68
N THR A 47 -10.20 -1.95 13.19
CA THR A 47 -10.02 -2.23 14.62
C THR A 47 -8.68 -1.66 15.08
N LYS A 48 -8.64 -1.22 16.34
CA LYS A 48 -7.46 -0.63 16.99
C LYS A 48 -6.78 -1.62 17.94
N GLU A 49 -6.79 -2.92 17.59
CA GLU A 49 -6.28 -4.00 18.46
C GLU A 49 -4.93 -3.70 19.11
#